data_AF-A0AA39JLN9-F1
#
_entry.id   AF-A0AA39JLN9-F1
#
_cell.length_a   1.000
_cell.length_b   1.000
_cell.length_c   1.000
_cell.angle_alpha   90.00
_cell.angle_beta   90.00
_cell.angle_gamma   90.00
#
_symmetry.space_group_name_H-M   'P 1'
#
loop_
_entity.id
_entity.type
_entity.pdbx_description
1 polymer ?
#
loop_
_entity_poly.entity_id
_entity_poly.type
_entity_poly.pdbx_seq_one_letter_code
_entity_poly.pdbx_strand_id
1 'polypeptide(L)'
;MLKLGAILLALGSSALAGYVQNASGTASFTHYSGCSSPACGKTATGYTAAMNQLAFGASSGLGAGDACGRCFAITGSADPYSTSYTGPFYSIVVKVTDLCPVSGNEVWCGQTQSSLTNDYGMPFHFDICEDTGGSAEFFPSGHGALTGTFEEVDCSEWTGSDGSELWNGACLDGEDADFWPSITGCGNQGTAP
;
A
#
# COMPACT_ATOMS: atom_id res chain seq x y z
N MET A 1 -13.27 -23.12 -46.23
CA MET A 1 -13.78 -21.96 -45.46
C MET A 1 -13.05 -21.94 -44.13
N LEU A 2 -11.96 -21.16 -44.03
CA LEU A 2 -11.14 -21.05 -42.82
C LEU A 2 -11.76 -19.98 -41.93
N LYS A 3 -12.24 -20.35 -40.73
CA LYS A 3 -12.70 -19.38 -39.72
C LYS A 3 -11.46 -18.76 -39.08
N LEU A 4 -11.15 -17.51 -39.44
CA LEU A 4 -10.26 -16.65 -38.65
C LEU A 4 -10.98 -16.33 -37.34
N GLY A 5 -10.61 -17.02 -36.26
CA GLY A 5 -11.00 -16.63 -34.91
C GLY A 5 -10.14 -15.45 -34.48
N ALA A 6 -10.75 -14.29 -34.25
CA ALA A 6 -10.09 -13.16 -33.62
C ALA A 6 -9.78 -13.52 -32.17
N ILE A 7 -8.50 -13.63 -31.83
CA ILE A 7 -8.04 -13.65 -30.45
C ILE A 7 -8.12 -12.21 -29.96
N LEU A 8 -9.17 -11.91 -29.21
CA LEU A 8 -9.27 -10.66 -28.46
C LEU A 8 -8.33 -10.80 -27.27
N LEU A 9 -7.10 -10.26 -27.37
CA LEU A 9 -6.31 -10.02 -26.16
C LEU A 9 -7.07 -8.95 -25.36
N ALA A 10 -7.67 -9.36 -24.24
CA ALA A 10 -8.08 -8.42 -23.21
C ALA A 10 -6.79 -7.78 -22.65
N LEU A 11 -6.39 -6.64 -23.21
CA LEU A 11 -5.49 -5.73 -22.51
C LEU A 11 -6.26 -5.30 -21.25
N GLY A 12 -5.88 -5.85 -20.09
CA GLY A 12 -6.43 -5.42 -18.82
C GLY A 12 -6.30 -3.90 -18.69
N SER A 13 -7.35 -3.24 -18.23
CA SER A 13 -7.44 -1.78 -18.08
C SER A 13 -6.42 -1.16 -17.12
N SER A 14 -5.45 -1.92 -16.62
CA SER A 14 -4.49 -1.52 -15.60
C SER A 14 -3.37 -0.62 -16.11
N ALA A 15 -2.87 -0.82 -17.34
CA ALA A 15 -1.89 0.09 -17.93
C ALA A 15 -2.49 1.46 -18.29
N LEU A 16 -3.82 1.59 -18.31
CA LEU A 16 -4.54 2.83 -18.67
C LEU A 16 -4.87 3.70 -17.45
N ALA A 17 -4.82 3.15 -16.23
CA ALA A 17 -5.21 3.88 -15.02
C ALA A 17 -4.06 4.74 -14.45
N GLY A 18 -2.80 4.49 -14.82
CA GLY A 18 -1.66 5.34 -14.47
C GLY A 18 -1.13 5.20 -13.03
N TYR A 19 -1.63 4.23 -12.25
CA TYR A 19 -1.10 3.92 -10.92
C TYR A 19 0.29 3.29 -11.02
N VAL A 20 1.13 3.54 -10.00
CA VAL A 20 2.50 3.02 -9.91
C VAL A 20 2.54 1.96 -8.82
N GLN A 21 2.58 0.70 -9.25
CA GLN A 21 2.43 -0.48 -8.41
C GLN A 21 3.57 -1.44 -8.67
N ASN A 22 4.60 -1.38 -7.83
CA ASN A 22 5.80 -2.21 -7.93
C ASN A 22 5.87 -3.14 -6.73
N ALA A 23 6.24 -4.40 -6.94
CA ALA A 23 6.42 -5.37 -5.86
C ALA A 23 7.60 -5.05 -4.92
N SER A 24 8.48 -4.13 -5.27
CA SER A 24 9.54 -3.67 -4.36
C SER A 24 10.02 -2.27 -4.71
N GLY A 25 10.68 -1.62 -3.74
CA GLY A 25 11.23 -0.29 -3.93
C GLY A 25 11.63 0.40 -2.64
N THR A 26 11.74 1.72 -2.72
CA THR A 26 11.96 2.58 -1.55
C THR A 26 10.68 3.27 -1.12
N ALA A 27 10.53 3.48 0.17
CA ALA A 27 9.36 4.14 0.75
C ALA A 27 9.74 5.03 1.93
N SER A 28 8.85 5.97 2.24
CA SER A 28 8.77 6.58 3.56
C SER A 28 7.73 5.88 4.42
N PHE A 29 7.85 6.03 5.73
CA PHE A 29 7.02 5.38 6.73
C PHE A 29 6.60 6.39 7.80
N THR A 30 5.32 6.42 8.13
CA THR A 30 4.78 7.09 9.33
C THR A 30 3.82 6.15 10.05
N HIS A 31 3.11 6.66 11.06
CA HIS A 31 2.05 5.93 11.73
C HIS A 31 0.80 6.79 11.92
N TYR A 32 -0.36 6.12 11.99
CA TYR A 32 -1.66 6.73 12.25
C TYR A 32 -2.51 5.87 13.19
N SER A 33 -3.48 6.49 13.86
CA SER A 33 -4.49 5.79 14.66
C SER A 33 -5.85 5.79 13.93
N GLY A 34 -6.72 4.83 14.27
CA GLY A 34 -8.10 4.78 13.77
C GLY A 34 -8.29 3.97 12.48
N CYS A 35 -7.66 2.79 12.37
CA CYS A 35 -7.75 1.94 11.18
C CYS A 35 -8.94 0.96 11.18
N SER A 36 -10.00 1.26 11.94
CA SER A 36 -11.18 0.39 12.10
C SER A 36 -12.23 0.53 11.00
N SER A 37 -12.08 1.47 10.07
CA SER A 37 -12.97 1.64 8.91
C SER A 37 -12.18 2.03 7.66
N PRO A 38 -11.26 1.16 7.19
CA PRO A 38 -10.28 1.55 6.19
C PRO A 38 -10.84 1.47 4.76
N ALA A 39 -10.16 2.09 3.80
CA ALA A 39 -10.61 2.28 2.42
C ALA A 39 -10.79 0.98 1.61
N CYS A 40 -10.15 -0.13 1.99
CA CYS A 40 -10.42 -1.44 1.40
C CYS A 40 -11.74 -2.05 1.87
N GLY A 41 -12.33 -1.51 2.95
CA GLY A 41 -13.64 -1.92 3.46
C GLY A 41 -13.65 -3.17 4.33
N LYS A 42 -12.48 -3.70 4.70
CA LYS A 42 -12.31 -4.75 5.70
C LYS A 42 -11.18 -4.33 6.63
N THR A 43 -11.38 -4.53 7.93
CA THR A 43 -10.29 -4.44 8.92
C THR A 43 -9.42 -5.70 8.88
N ALA A 44 -8.31 -5.72 9.61
CA ALA A 44 -7.55 -6.94 9.90
C ALA A 44 -6.96 -6.88 11.32
N THR A 45 -6.66 -8.03 11.91
CA THR A 45 -6.12 -8.12 13.30
C THR A 45 -4.59 -8.05 13.37
N GLY A 46 -3.89 -8.37 12.28
CA GLY A 46 -2.44 -8.24 12.17
C GLY A 46 -2.00 -6.82 11.84
N TYR A 47 -0.70 -6.61 11.63
CA TYR A 47 -0.17 -5.28 11.29
C TYR A 47 -0.71 -4.81 9.95
N THR A 48 -1.28 -3.62 9.94
CA THR A 48 -1.89 -3.02 8.74
C THR A 48 -1.25 -1.69 8.41
N ALA A 49 -1.34 -1.29 7.15
CA ALA A 49 -0.89 0.01 6.70
C ALA A 49 -1.86 0.62 5.68
N ALA A 50 -1.85 1.96 5.62
CA ALA A 50 -2.35 2.72 4.50
C ALA A 50 -1.25 2.90 3.45
N MET A 51 -1.56 2.77 2.17
CA MET A 51 -0.59 3.01 1.08
C MET A 51 -0.90 4.32 0.36
N ASN A 52 0.12 5.04 -0.11
CA ASN A 52 -0.10 6.28 -0.87
C ASN A 52 -0.97 6.07 -2.11
N GLN A 53 -1.84 7.03 -2.41
CA GLN A 53 -2.87 6.92 -3.44
C GLN A 53 -2.38 6.46 -4.81
N LEU A 54 -1.19 6.91 -5.23
CA LEU A 54 -0.60 6.52 -6.53
C LEU A 54 -0.29 5.02 -6.61
N ALA A 55 -0.08 4.35 -5.47
CA ALA A 55 0.15 2.91 -5.39
C ALA A 55 -1.08 2.14 -4.88
N PHE A 56 -1.94 2.77 -4.08
CA PHE A 56 -3.17 2.14 -3.55
C PHE A 56 -4.08 1.63 -4.66
N GLY A 57 -4.22 2.37 -5.76
CA GLY A 57 -5.02 1.98 -6.91
C GLY A 57 -6.44 2.52 -6.94
N ALA A 58 -6.80 3.44 -6.05
CA ALA A 58 -8.11 4.11 -6.04
C ALA A 58 -8.01 5.49 -5.36
N SER A 59 -8.94 6.40 -5.70
CA SER A 59 -9.11 7.67 -4.99
C SER A 59 -10.15 7.55 -3.87
N SER A 60 -10.14 8.50 -2.91
CA SER A 60 -11.08 8.52 -1.79
C SER A 60 -12.54 8.41 -2.27
N GLY A 61 -13.27 7.45 -1.70
CA GLY A 61 -14.69 7.20 -2.00
C GLY A 61 -14.94 6.27 -3.21
N LEU A 62 -13.91 5.82 -3.92
CA LEU A 62 -14.07 4.85 -5.03
C LEU A 62 -13.98 3.38 -4.59
N GLY A 63 -13.71 3.12 -3.29
CA GLY A 63 -13.58 1.78 -2.74
C GLY A 63 -12.15 1.23 -2.82
N ALA A 64 -12.05 -0.10 -2.89
CA ALA A 64 -10.79 -0.83 -2.85
C ALA A 64 -9.99 -0.66 -4.15
N GLY A 65 -8.70 -0.35 -4.04
CA GLY A 65 -7.74 -0.43 -5.14
C GLY A 65 -6.95 -1.74 -5.12
N ASP A 66 -6.12 -1.99 -6.13
CA ASP A 66 -5.42 -3.28 -6.27
C ASP A 66 -4.37 -3.54 -5.18
N ALA A 67 -3.99 -2.54 -4.39
CA ALA A 67 -3.13 -2.74 -3.22
C ALA A 67 -3.84 -3.47 -2.06
N CYS A 68 -5.17 -3.45 -2.04
CA CYS A 68 -5.95 -4.00 -0.95
C CYS A 68 -5.70 -5.50 -0.73
N GLY A 69 -5.21 -5.84 0.46
CA GLY A 69 -4.94 -7.21 0.89
C GLY A 69 -3.52 -7.69 0.66
N ARG A 70 -2.72 -6.99 -0.15
CA ARG A 70 -1.33 -7.37 -0.41
C ARG A 70 -0.47 -7.20 0.83
N CYS A 71 0.49 -8.10 1.02
CA CYS A 71 1.40 -8.11 2.15
C CYS A 71 2.80 -7.64 1.74
N PHE A 72 3.43 -6.81 2.58
CA PHE A 72 4.75 -6.25 2.30
C PHE A 72 5.64 -6.36 3.53
N ALA A 73 6.84 -6.92 3.34
CA ALA A 73 7.95 -6.76 4.25
C ALA A 73 8.52 -5.35 4.09
N ILE A 74 8.39 -4.52 5.12
CA ILE A 74 8.91 -3.16 5.15
C ILE A 74 10.09 -3.08 6.11
N THR A 75 11.10 -2.27 5.77
CA THR A 75 12.33 -2.11 6.56
C THR A 75 12.73 -0.64 6.64
N GLY A 76 12.86 -0.11 7.85
CA GLY A 76 13.41 1.22 8.09
C GLY A 76 14.94 1.22 7.93
N SER A 77 15.52 2.33 7.48
CA SER A 77 16.99 2.45 7.36
C SER A 77 17.53 3.86 7.58
N ALA A 78 16.67 4.88 7.63
CA ALA A 78 17.06 6.24 7.98
C ALA A 78 15.90 7.02 8.62
N ASP A 79 16.23 7.95 9.51
CA ASP A 79 15.31 8.98 9.97
C ASP A 79 15.60 10.29 9.21
N PRO A 80 14.67 10.79 8.37
CA PRO A 80 14.90 12.01 7.60
C PRO A 80 14.95 13.28 8.45
N TYR A 81 14.45 13.26 9.69
CA TYR A 81 14.55 14.35 10.65
C TYR A 81 15.79 14.28 11.54
N SER A 82 16.39 13.10 11.69
CA SER A 82 17.60 12.87 12.49
C SER A 82 18.65 12.12 11.69
N THR A 83 19.30 12.83 10.76
CA THR A 83 20.27 12.24 9.82
C THR A 83 21.53 11.65 10.47
N SER A 84 21.79 11.96 11.74
CA SER A 84 22.87 11.34 12.53
C SER A 84 22.45 10.07 13.29
N TYR A 85 21.16 9.72 13.30
CA TYR A 85 20.68 8.49 13.91
C TYR A 85 21.01 7.29 13.01
N THR A 86 21.73 6.31 13.56
CA THR A 86 22.21 5.13 12.82
C THR A 86 21.47 3.85 13.19
N GLY A 87 20.31 3.96 13.84
CA GLY A 87 19.51 2.82 14.30
C GLY A 87 19.59 2.57 15.81
N PRO A 88 18.93 1.50 16.30
CA PRO A 88 18.41 0.37 15.52
C PRO A 88 17.26 0.73 14.58
N PHE A 89 17.14 -0.04 13.50
CA PHE A 89 15.99 -0.05 12.61
C PHE A 89 15.42 -1.46 12.53
N TYR A 90 14.13 -1.56 12.20
CA TYR A 90 13.36 -2.80 12.29
C TYR A 90 12.65 -3.12 10.98
N SER A 91 12.22 -4.37 10.87
CA SER A 91 11.43 -4.88 9.76
C SER A 91 10.16 -5.54 10.28
N ILE A 92 9.04 -5.32 9.60
CA ILE A 92 7.76 -5.99 9.86
C ILE A 92 7.10 -6.37 8.55
N VAL A 93 6.12 -7.28 8.60
CA VAL A 93 5.22 -7.57 7.48
C VAL A 93 3.88 -6.90 7.76
N VAL A 94 3.41 -6.05 6.84
CA VAL A 94 2.11 -5.38 6.93
C VAL A 94 1.18 -5.84 5.81
N LYS A 95 -0.12 -5.92 6.08
CA LYS A 95 -1.16 -6.02 5.05
C LYS A 95 -1.70 -4.64 4.73
N VAL A 96 -1.80 -4.27 3.46
CA VAL A 96 -2.41 -2.99 3.07
C VAL A 96 -3.93 -3.10 3.16
N THR A 97 -4.52 -2.29 4.03
CA THR A 97 -5.98 -2.24 4.21
C THR A 97 -6.56 -0.86 3.93
N ASP A 98 -5.73 0.16 3.81
CA ASP A 98 -6.20 1.54 3.77
C ASP A 98 -5.47 2.41 2.73
N LEU A 99 -6.04 3.58 2.49
CA LEU A 99 -5.57 4.60 1.57
C LEU A 99 -4.97 5.77 2.36
N CYS A 100 -3.74 6.15 2.02
CA CYS A 100 -3.21 7.47 2.36
C CYS A 100 -3.42 8.40 1.15
N PRO A 101 -4.44 9.28 1.17
CA PRO A 101 -4.78 10.11 0.02
C PRO A 101 -3.78 11.24 -0.20
N VAL A 102 -3.65 11.71 -1.44
CA VAL A 102 -2.82 12.89 -1.78
C VAL A 102 -3.28 14.11 -0.98
N SER A 103 -4.59 14.38 -0.98
CA SER A 103 -5.15 15.55 -0.33
C SER A 103 -5.02 15.44 1.19
N GLY A 104 -4.36 16.43 1.80
CA GLY A 104 -4.13 16.51 3.24
C GLY A 104 -2.89 15.76 3.73
N ASN A 105 -2.19 15.01 2.86
CA ASN A 105 -0.97 14.28 3.20
C ASN A 105 0.15 14.54 2.17
N GLU A 106 0.21 15.76 1.62
CA GLU A 106 1.08 16.11 0.49
C GLU A 106 2.56 15.79 0.77
N VAL A 107 3.00 15.96 2.03
CA VAL A 107 4.39 15.70 2.46
C VAL A 107 4.79 14.24 2.31
N TRP A 108 3.87 13.29 2.51
CA TRP A 108 4.18 11.86 2.60
C TRP A 108 3.55 11.04 1.47
N CYS A 109 2.30 11.35 1.12
CA CYS A 109 1.48 10.62 0.15
C CYS A 109 1.14 11.45 -1.09
N GLY A 110 1.80 12.60 -1.29
CA GLY A 110 1.56 13.53 -2.40
C GLY A 110 2.06 13.07 -3.77
N GLN A 111 2.44 11.81 -3.94
CA GLN A 111 2.89 11.30 -5.25
C GLN A 111 1.73 11.33 -6.26
N THR A 112 2.04 11.78 -7.48
CA THR A 112 1.13 11.85 -8.64
C THR A 112 1.86 11.39 -9.89
N GLN A 113 1.15 11.18 -11.00
CA GLN A 113 1.80 10.89 -12.30
C GLN A 113 2.73 12.01 -12.77
N SER A 114 2.47 13.26 -12.35
CA SER A 114 3.32 14.42 -12.70
C SER A 114 4.50 14.63 -11.74
N SER A 115 4.43 14.06 -10.54
CA SER A 115 5.45 14.14 -9.49
C SER A 115 5.50 12.83 -8.72
N LEU A 116 6.36 11.92 -9.16
CA LEU A 116 6.37 10.52 -8.71
C LEU A 116 6.91 10.31 -7.29
N THR A 117 7.42 11.34 -6.62
CA THR A 117 8.00 11.25 -5.28
C THR A 117 7.39 12.29 -4.35
N ASN A 118 7.33 11.96 -3.05
CA ASN A 118 6.96 12.91 -2.00
C ASN A 118 8.13 13.85 -1.64
N ASP A 119 7.94 14.68 -0.62
CA ASP A 119 8.92 15.70 -0.19
C ASP A 119 10.25 15.11 0.31
N TYR A 120 10.27 13.81 0.64
CA TYR A 120 11.45 13.05 1.03
C TYR A 120 12.05 12.23 -0.11
N GLY A 121 11.60 12.46 -1.36
CA GLY A 121 12.10 11.76 -2.53
C GLY A 121 11.66 10.30 -2.62
N MET A 122 10.66 9.87 -1.84
CA MET A 122 10.21 8.48 -1.81
C MET A 122 9.01 8.27 -2.76
N PRO A 123 9.07 7.26 -3.66
CA PRO A 123 8.00 6.98 -4.60
C PRO A 123 6.79 6.27 -3.99
N PHE A 124 6.99 5.60 -2.85
CA PHE A 124 5.95 4.94 -2.09
C PHE A 124 5.90 5.48 -0.66
N HIS A 125 4.76 5.32 -0.02
CA HIS A 125 4.62 5.57 1.41
C HIS A 125 3.67 4.57 2.05
N PHE A 126 4.03 4.12 3.25
CA PHE A 126 3.21 3.28 4.11
C PHE A 126 2.96 4.01 5.43
N ASP A 127 1.70 4.27 5.73
CA ASP A 127 1.28 4.82 7.01
C ASP A 127 0.80 3.67 7.90
N ILE A 128 1.59 3.29 8.90
CA ILE A 128 1.42 2.05 9.66
C ILE A 128 0.39 2.26 10.77
N CYS A 129 -0.62 1.40 10.85
CA CYS A 129 -1.65 1.54 11.88
C CYS A 129 -1.08 1.25 13.28
N GLU A 130 -1.30 2.18 14.21
CA GLU A 130 -0.96 2.01 15.63
C GLU A 130 -1.88 1.00 16.32
N ASP A 131 -3.16 0.97 15.97
CA ASP A 131 -4.19 0.21 16.68
C ASP A 131 -3.93 -1.31 16.64
N THR A 132 -3.25 -1.80 15.59
CA THR A 132 -2.87 -3.20 15.41
C THR A 132 -1.47 -3.52 15.92
N GLY A 133 -0.74 -2.52 16.47
CA GLY A 133 0.57 -2.69 17.09
C GLY A 133 1.77 -2.60 16.14
N GLY A 134 1.55 -2.49 14.82
CA GLY A 134 2.64 -2.49 13.83
C GLY A 134 3.61 -1.33 14.01
N SER A 135 3.11 -0.14 14.34
CA SER A 135 3.96 1.05 14.53
C SER A 135 4.92 0.88 15.71
N ALA A 136 4.48 0.24 16.80
CA ALA A 136 5.28 0.04 18.01
C ALA A 136 6.45 -0.92 17.79
N GLU A 137 6.32 -1.86 16.85
CA GLU A 137 7.40 -2.78 16.45
C GLU A 137 8.34 -2.17 15.40
N PHE A 138 7.84 -1.25 14.57
CA PHE A 138 8.62 -0.69 13.47
C PHE A 138 9.43 0.55 13.85
N PHE A 139 8.84 1.46 14.64
CA PHE A 139 9.43 2.76 14.94
C PHE A 139 10.18 2.73 16.28
N PRO A 140 11.50 3.01 16.28
CA PRO A 140 12.23 3.26 17.52
C PRO A 140 11.63 4.45 18.28
N SER A 141 11.66 4.39 19.62
CA SER A 141 11.15 5.48 20.47
C SER A 141 11.80 6.82 20.10
N GLY A 142 10.97 7.82 19.75
CA GLY A 142 11.42 9.15 19.33
C GLY A 142 11.63 9.32 17.81
N HIS A 143 11.39 8.26 17.03
CA HIS A 143 11.61 8.24 15.57
C HIS A 143 10.33 7.81 14.85
N GLY A 144 9.33 8.69 14.79
CA GLY A 144 8.00 8.39 14.22
C GLY A 144 7.88 8.54 12.70
N ALA A 145 8.97 8.88 12.02
CA ALA A 145 9.02 8.92 10.56
C ALA A 145 10.36 8.38 10.08
N LEU A 146 10.31 7.47 9.11
CA LEU A 146 11.49 6.81 8.57
C LEU A 146 11.45 6.78 7.04
N THR A 147 12.59 6.51 6.43
CA THR A 147 12.68 6.02 5.05
C THR A 147 13.38 4.67 5.02
N GLY A 148 13.20 3.94 3.91
CA GLY A 148 13.80 2.64 3.72
C GLY A 148 13.21 1.90 2.54
N THR A 149 12.98 0.59 2.69
CA THR A 149 12.62 -0.30 1.58
C THR A 149 11.38 -1.13 1.89
N PHE A 150 10.73 -1.59 0.83
CA PHE A 150 9.67 -2.58 0.92
C PHE A 150 9.83 -3.65 -0.16
N GLU A 151 9.30 -4.83 0.12
CA GLU A 151 9.18 -5.97 -0.79
C GLU A 151 7.84 -6.65 -0.53
N GLU A 152 7.08 -6.91 -1.59
CA GLU A 152 5.85 -7.69 -1.55
C GLU A 152 6.21 -9.14 -1.23
N VAL A 153 5.49 -9.72 -0.29
CA VAL A 153 5.71 -11.08 0.21
C VAL A 153 4.40 -11.84 0.21
N ASP A 154 4.50 -13.16 0.28
CA ASP A 154 3.32 -14.01 0.41
C ASP A 154 2.65 -13.72 1.76
N CYS A 155 1.32 -13.59 1.78
CA CYS A 155 0.61 -13.26 3.01
C CYS A 155 0.70 -14.37 4.08
N SER A 156 1.26 -15.55 3.78
CA SER A 156 1.67 -16.52 4.80
C SER A 156 2.79 -16.00 5.73
N GLU A 157 3.53 -14.96 5.33
CA GLU A 157 4.49 -14.26 6.20
C GLU A 157 3.82 -13.25 7.13
N TRP A 158 2.58 -12.84 6.83
CA TRP A 158 1.79 -11.94 7.66
C TRP A 158 0.98 -12.73 8.70
N THR A 159 1.00 -12.29 9.95
CA THR A 159 0.22 -12.90 11.03
C THR A 159 -1.01 -12.07 11.34
N GLY A 160 -2.20 -12.63 11.12
CA GLY A 160 -3.47 -12.01 11.50
C GLY A 160 -4.65 -12.70 10.84
N SER A 161 -5.81 -12.05 10.89
CA SER A 161 -7.02 -12.46 10.18
C SER A 161 -7.80 -11.25 9.71
N ASP A 162 -8.48 -11.42 8.59
CA ASP A 162 -9.36 -10.41 8.04
C ASP A 162 -10.63 -10.23 8.88
N GLY A 163 -11.09 -9.00 8.97
CA GLY A 163 -12.39 -8.64 9.49
C GLY A 163 -13.51 -8.85 8.47
N SER A 164 -14.75 -8.65 8.92
CA SER A 164 -15.92 -8.66 8.05
C SER A 164 -15.92 -7.48 7.08
N GLU A 165 -16.57 -7.65 5.94
CA GLU A 165 -16.90 -6.55 5.03
C GLU A 165 -17.72 -5.48 5.75
N LEU A 166 -17.32 -4.22 5.58
CA LEU A 166 -18.00 -3.04 6.12
C LEU A 166 -19.03 -2.49 5.13
N TRP A 167 -18.89 -2.79 3.84
CA TRP A 167 -19.77 -2.36 2.76
C TRP A 167 -19.63 -3.27 1.53
N ASN A 168 -20.66 -3.30 0.68
CA ASN A 168 -20.67 -4.11 -0.53
C ASN A 168 -19.57 -3.66 -1.51
N GLY A 169 -18.69 -4.58 -1.90
CA GLY A 169 -17.54 -4.30 -2.76
C GLY A 169 -16.24 -4.06 -1.99
N ALA A 170 -16.26 -4.20 -0.66
CA ALA A 170 -15.05 -4.30 0.13
C ALA A 170 -14.21 -5.49 -0.34
N CYS A 171 -12.89 -5.35 -0.35
CA CYS A 171 -12.00 -6.35 -0.94
C CYS A 171 -10.63 -6.34 -0.25
N LEU A 172 -10.10 -7.54 0.01
CA LEU A 172 -8.70 -7.78 0.40
C LEU A 172 -8.12 -8.96 -0.41
N ASP A 173 -8.66 -9.21 -1.61
CA ASP A 173 -8.31 -10.37 -2.45
C ASP A 173 -6.86 -10.31 -2.98
N GLY A 174 -6.16 -9.18 -2.78
CA GLY A 174 -4.72 -9.08 -2.99
C GLY A 174 -3.90 -10.02 -2.10
N GLU A 175 -4.50 -10.59 -1.04
CA GLU A 175 -3.83 -11.54 -0.14
C GLU A 175 -3.48 -12.89 -0.79
N ASP A 176 -4.23 -13.27 -1.83
CA ASP A 176 -4.06 -14.52 -2.58
C ASP A 176 -3.56 -14.28 -4.03
N ALA A 177 -3.23 -13.03 -4.38
CA ALA A 177 -2.80 -12.65 -5.72
C ALA A 177 -1.32 -12.96 -5.96
N ASP A 178 -0.98 -13.20 -7.23
CA ASP A 178 0.43 -13.08 -7.65
C ASP A 178 0.94 -11.66 -7.33
N PHE A 179 2.24 -11.55 -7.03
CA PHE A 179 2.87 -10.24 -6.78
C PHE A 179 2.72 -9.30 -7.97
N TRP A 180 2.78 -8.00 -7.73
CA TRP A 180 2.83 -7.00 -8.78
C TRP A 180 3.95 -7.30 -9.79
N PRO A 181 3.71 -7.14 -11.10
CA PRO A 181 2.64 -6.34 -11.73
C PRO A 181 1.33 -7.11 -12.03
N SER A 182 1.05 -8.25 -11.37
CA SER A 182 -0.26 -8.88 -11.48
C SER A 182 -1.38 -7.98 -10.97
N ILE A 183 -2.51 -7.95 -11.66
CA ILE A 183 -3.72 -7.19 -11.27
C ILE A 183 -4.88 -8.11 -10.92
N THR A 184 -4.55 -9.29 -10.40
CA THR A 184 -5.53 -10.33 -10.04
C THR A 184 -6.10 -10.17 -8.64
N GLY A 185 -5.71 -9.13 -7.90
CA GLY A 185 -6.31 -8.76 -6.61
C GLY A 185 -7.63 -8.01 -6.81
N CYS A 186 -7.81 -6.93 -6.06
CA CYS A 186 -9.04 -6.14 -6.08
C CYS A 186 -9.23 -5.29 -7.35
N GLY A 187 -8.16 -5.03 -8.10
CA GLY A 187 -8.19 -4.16 -9.27
C GLY A 187 -8.24 -2.66 -8.96
N ASN A 188 -7.70 -1.85 -9.87
CA ASN A 188 -7.65 -0.40 -9.72
C ASN A 188 -9.00 0.27 -10.09
N GLN A 189 -9.32 1.38 -9.41
CA GLN A 189 -10.52 2.20 -9.62
C GLN A 189 -10.15 3.59 -10.12
N GLY A 190 -10.78 4.03 -11.20
CA GLY A 190 -10.57 5.37 -11.78
C GLY A 190 -9.17 5.56 -12.38
N THR A 191 -8.67 6.78 -12.33
CA THR A 191 -7.34 7.19 -12.83
C THR A 191 -6.49 7.71 -11.67
N ALA A 192 -5.21 7.42 -11.72
CA ALA A 192 -4.21 7.91 -10.77
C ALA A 192 -4.15 9.45 -10.72
N PRO A 193 -3.84 10.02 -9.55
CA PRO A 193 -3.73 11.46 -9.34
C PRO A 193 -2.58 12.09 -10.12
#